data_AF-G8ZNX4-F1
#
_entry.id   AF-G8ZNX4-F1
#
_cell.length_a   1.000
_cell.length_b   1.000
_cell.length_c   1.000
_cell.angle_alpha   90.00
_cell.angle_beta   90.00
_cell.angle_gamma   90.00
#
_symmetry.space_group_name_H-M   'P 1'
#
loop_
_entity.id
_entity.type
_entity.pdbx_description
1 polymer ?
#
loop_
_entity_poly.entity_id
_entity_poly.type
_entity_poly.pdbx_seq_one_letter_code
_entity_poly.pdbx_strand_id
1 'polypeptide(L)'
;MAEQLRYFVVKGKLTNAFLVVQNKTSRVVYLSLGRDEELQYRQARVDFDKLSAKTKVEYELNEREQDNKDLEAVAENVRKLMDDSAPIMVDYEYIFGTEFQKRVWSELEKVPSGQTVTYTTIAKNLGSPNATRAVGNAIGQNKLALIVPCHRCLPASGSTGGFRWGPVLKRKLVRQERFLKIR
;
A
#
# COMPACT_ATOMS: atom_id res chain seq x y z
N MET A 1 -18.13 19.85 3.02
CA MET A 1 -17.59 19.44 4.33
C MET A 1 -16.27 18.76 4.06
N ALA A 2 -15.18 19.26 4.66
CA ALA A 2 -13.85 18.67 4.47
C ALA A 2 -13.68 17.42 5.34
N GLU A 3 -13.12 16.37 4.75
CA GLU A 3 -12.69 15.17 5.47
C GLU A 3 -11.31 15.40 6.06
N GLN A 4 -11.25 15.37 7.39
CA GLN A 4 -10.02 15.59 8.15
C GLN A 4 -9.22 14.28 8.22
N LEU A 5 -7.98 14.34 7.72
CA LEU A 5 -7.04 13.22 7.71
C LEU A 5 -5.80 13.57 8.54
N ARG A 6 -5.16 12.53 9.08
CA ARG A 6 -3.88 12.65 9.79
C ARG A 6 -2.79 11.93 9.02
N TYR A 7 -1.60 12.52 8.94
CA TYR A 7 -0.43 11.85 8.38
C TYR A 7 0.71 11.74 9.38
N PHE A 8 1.53 10.71 9.20
CA PHE A 8 2.75 10.49 9.97
C PHE A 8 3.66 9.47 9.28
N VAL A 9 4.93 9.40 9.72
CA VAL A 9 5.91 8.47 9.19
C VAL A 9 6.30 7.41 10.21
N VAL A 10 6.32 6.15 9.76
CA VAL A 10 6.87 5.01 10.50
C VAL A 10 8.22 4.66 9.91
N LYS A 11 9.28 4.73 10.72
CA LYS A 11 10.63 4.36 10.30
C LYS A 11 10.79 2.83 10.34
N GLY A 12 11.41 2.28 9.30
CA GLY A 12 11.63 0.84 9.17
C GLY A 12 13.07 0.48 8.79
N LYS A 13 13.37 -0.82 8.77
CA LYS A 13 14.70 -1.36 8.46
C LYS A 13 15.08 -1.10 6.99
N LEU A 14 14.18 -1.44 6.05
CA LEU A 14 14.44 -1.31 4.62
C LEU A 14 14.09 0.09 4.08
N THR A 15 12.94 0.62 4.50
CA THR A 15 12.35 1.89 4.06
C THR A 15 11.55 2.50 5.21
N ASN A 16 11.13 3.76 5.10
CA ASN A 16 10.05 4.27 5.95
C ASN A 16 8.72 4.12 5.21
N ALA A 17 7.63 4.18 5.97
CA ALA A 17 6.27 4.23 5.48
C ALA A 17 5.64 5.58 5.87
N PHE A 18 5.21 6.36 4.88
CA PHE A 18 4.36 7.53 5.07
C PHE A 18 2.90 7.10 5.02
N LEU A 19 2.15 7.42 6.07
CA LEU A 19 0.75 7.01 6.23
C LEU A 19 -0.16 8.21 6.22
N VAL A 20 -1.36 8.02 5.68
CA VAL A 20 -2.51 8.91 5.91
C VAL A 20 -3.66 8.07 6.43
N VAL A 21 -4.29 8.54 7.49
CA VAL A 21 -5.38 7.86 8.20
C VAL A 21 -6.58 8.79 8.39
N GLN A 22 -7.77 8.21 8.47
CA GLN A 22 -9.00 8.93 8.80
C GLN A 22 -9.00 9.36 10.27
N ASN A 23 -9.32 10.63 10.55
CA ASN A 23 -9.29 11.17 11.90
C ASN A 23 -10.30 10.53 12.87
N LYS A 24 -11.44 10.03 12.37
CA LYS A 24 -12.53 9.48 13.21
C LYS A 24 -12.42 7.97 13.47
N THR A 25 -11.84 7.23 12.54
CA THR A 25 -11.86 5.76 12.52
C THR A 25 -10.46 5.15 12.64
N SER A 26 -9.42 5.97 12.50
CA SER A 26 -8.00 5.54 12.45
C SER A 26 -7.68 4.57 11.31
N ARG A 27 -8.57 4.41 10.32
CA ARG A 27 -8.34 3.57 9.15
C ARG A 27 -7.28 4.17 8.24
N VAL A 28 -6.35 3.35 7.77
CA VAL A 28 -5.34 3.73 6.79
C VAL A 28 -5.97 3.88 5.41
N VAL A 29 -5.80 5.05 4.79
CA VAL A 29 -6.31 5.35 3.44
C VAL A 29 -5.20 5.59 2.43
N TYR A 30 -3.97 5.79 2.91
CA TYR A 30 -2.78 5.94 2.10
C TYR A 30 -1.57 5.38 2.84
N LEU A 31 -0.74 4.63 2.14
CA LEU A 31 0.55 4.14 2.63
C LEU A 31 1.54 4.15 1.45
N SER A 32 2.57 4.98 1.56
CA SER A 32 3.67 5.09 0.59
C SER A 32 5.00 4.74 1.26
N LEU A 33 5.96 4.25 0.47
CA LEU A 33 7.27 3.84 0.97
C LEU A 33 8.35 4.80 0.46
N GLY A 34 9.20 5.28 1.36
CA GLY A 34 10.35 6.09 0.98
C GLY A 34 11.13 6.55 2.21
N ARG A 35 12.29 7.17 1.99
CA ARG A 35 13.07 7.80 3.07
C ARG A 35 12.97 9.32 3.09
N ASP A 36 12.52 9.91 2.00
CA ASP A 36 12.28 11.34 1.87
C ASP A 36 10.83 11.64 2.23
N GLU A 37 10.61 12.13 3.45
CA GLU A 37 9.28 12.43 3.99
C GLU A 37 8.61 13.59 3.25
N GLU A 38 9.37 14.63 2.89
CA GLU A 38 8.84 15.79 2.19
C GLU A 38 8.34 15.40 0.79
N LEU A 39 9.11 14.59 0.07
CA LEU A 39 8.68 14.05 -1.22
C LEU A 39 7.41 13.19 -1.09
N GLN A 40 7.32 12.36 -0.04
CA GLN A 40 6.15 11.53 0.21
C GLN A 40 4.92 12.38 0.53
N TYR A 41 5.05 13.41 1.36
CA TYR A 41 3.98 14.36 1.65
C TYR A 41 3.51 15.08 0.39
N ARG A 42 4.43 15.62 -0.42
CA ARG A 42 4.09 16.30 -1.69
C ARG A 42 3.35 15.37 -2.65
N GLN A 43 3.78 14.11 -2.76
CA GLN A 43 3.10 13.12 -3.61
C GLN A 43 1.70 12.76 -3.08
N ALA A 44 1.56 12.60 -1.77
CA ALA A 44 0.26 12.36 -1.14
C ALA A 44 -0.68 13.54 -1.41
N ARG A 45 -0.23 14.78 -1.19
CA ARG A 45 -1.00 16.00 -1.51
C ARG A 45 -1.53 15.99 -2.95
N VAL A 46 -0.67 15.74 -3.94
CA VAL A 46 -1.08 15.66 -5.35
C VAL A 46 -2.10 14.55 -5.60
N ASP A 47 -1.94 13.39 -4.96
CA ASP A 47 -2.90 12.28 -5.07
C ASP A 47 -4.26 12.64 -4.45
N PHE A 48 -4.27 13.29 -3.28
CA PHE A 48 -5.50 13.74 -2.60
C PHE A 48 -6.18 14.90 -3.32
N ASP A 49 -5.44 15.88 -3.85
CA ASP A 49 -6.02 16.99 -4.63
C ASP A 49 -6.76 16.46 -5.88
N LYS A 50 -6.18 15.45 -6.55
CA LYS A 50 -6.84 14.76 -7.67
C LYS A 50 -8.08 13.99 -7.22
N LEU A 51 -8.04 13.35 -6.05
CA LEU A 51 -9.20 12.67 -5.50
C LEU A 51 -10.30 13.68 -5.19
N SER A 52 -9.97 14.81 -4.56
CA SER A 52 -10.91 15.89 -4.25
C SER A 52 -11.62 16.40 -5.49
N ALA A 53 -10.87 16.67 -6.56
CA ALA A 53 -11.43 17.11 -7.84
C ALA A 53 -12.43 16.10 -8.44
N LYS A 54 -12.19 14.80 -8.23
CA LYS A 54 -13.03 13.72 -8.75
C LYS A 54 -14.28 13.47 -7.90
N THR A 55 -14.16 13.51 -6.57
CA THR A 55 -15.25 13.17 -5.64
C THR A 55 -16.05 14.37 -5.15
N LYS A 56 -15.56 15.59 -5.37
CA LYS A 56 -16.11 16.84 -4.80
C LYS A 56 -16.12 16.84 -3.26
N VAL A 57 -15.19 16.09 -2.66
CA VAL A 57 -14.92 16.07 -1.22
C VAL A 57 -13.56 16.69 -1.01
N GLU A 58 -13.43 17.65 -0.10
CA GLU A 58 -12.11 18.20 0.24
C GLU A 58 -11.43 17.31 1.27
N TYR A 59 -10.18 16.95 1.05
CA TYR A 59 -9.37 16.18 2.01
C TYR A 59 -8.27 17.08 2.58
N GLU A 60 -8.28 17.27 3.89
CA GLU A 60 -7.27 18.06 4.60
C GLU A 60 -6.29 17.13 5.32
N LEU A 61 -5.01 17.22 4.95
CA LEU A 61 -3.95 16.43 5.54
C LEU A 61 -3.28 17.25 6.64
N ASN A 62 -3.48 16.82 7.89
CA ASN A 62 -2.86 17.41 9.06
C ASN A 62 -1.81 16.46 9.64
N GLU A 63 -0.75 16.99 10.23
CA GLU A 63 0.18 16.14 10.96
C GLU A 63 -0.55 15.49 12.16
N ARG A 64 -0.13 14.29 12.56
CA ARG A 64 -0.66 13.65 13.76
C ARG A 64 -0.38 14.50 15.00
N GLU A 65 -1.31 14.49 15.94
CA GLU A 65 -1.06 15.02 17.29
C GLU A 65 -0.16 14.06 18.07
N GLN A 66 0.68 14.62 18.95
CA GLN A 66 1.46 13.82 19.91
C GLN A 66 0.47 13.16 20.89
N ASP A 67 0.76 11.91 21.30
CA ASP A 67 0.01 11.13 22.30
C ASP A 67 -1.35 10.53 21.88
N ASN A 68 -1.62 10.37 20.57
CA ASN A 68 -2.80 9.61 20.12
C ASN A 68 -2.53 8.09 20.12
N LYS A 69 -3.02 7.40 21.17
CA LYS A 69 -2.85 5.94 21.37
C LYS A 69 -3.32 5.08 20.20
N ASP A 70 -4.41 5.46 19.51
CA ASP A 70 -4.91 4.69 18.38
C ASP A 70 -3.94 4.78 17.20
N LEU A 71 -3.38 5.97 16.95
CA LEU A 71 -2.39 6.17 15.89
C LEU A 71 -1.04 5.51 16.22
N GLU A 72 -0.69 5.41 17.50
CA GLU A 72 0.46 4.62 17.95
C GLU A 72 0.27 3.13 17.67
N ALA A 73 -0.91 2.58 17.93
CA ALA A 73 -1.23 1.19 17.62
C ALA A 73 -1.16 0.92 16.10
N VAL A 74 -1.69 1.83 15.28
CA VAL A 74 -1.57 1.75 13.81
C VAL A 74 -0.11 1.81 13.38
N ALA A 75 0.68 2.74 13.93
CA ALA A 75 2.09 2.87 13.63
C ALA A 75 2.87 1.58 13.93
N GLU A 76 2.58 0.96 15.09
CA GLU A 76 3.20 -0.28 15.51
C GLU A 76 2.82 -1.46 14.61
N ASN A 77 1.54 -1.59 14.27
CA ASN A 77 1.07 -2.65 13.38
C ASN A 77 1.69 -2.53 11.98
N VAL A 78 1.81 -1.31 11.46
CA VAL A 78 2.47 -1.04 10.18
C VAL A 78 3.97 -1.34 10.26
N ARG A 79 4.63 -1.00 11.37
CA ARG A 79 6.04 -1.33 11.59
C ARG A 79 6.26 -2.83 11.55
N LYS A 80 5.44 -3.61 12.26
CA LYS A 80 5.49 -5.09 12.25
C LYS A 80 5.18 -5.67 10.86
N LEU A 81 4.21 -5.11 10.14
CA LEU A 81 3.90 -5.50 8.76
C LEU A 81 5.11 -5.26 7.83
N MET A 82 5.78 -4.12 7.99
CA MET A 82 6.91 -3.70 7.15
C MET A 82 8.20 -4.46 7.47
N ASP A 83 8.55 -4.61 8.74
CA ASP A 83 9.87 -5.11 9.17
C ASP A 83 9.89 -6.61 9.50
N ASP A 84 8.76 -7.15 9.95
CA ASP A 84 8.64 -8.54 10.39
C ASP A 84 7.69 -9.34 9.50
N SER A 85 7.08 -8.68 8.50
CA SER A 85 6.15 -9.29 7.55
C SER A 85 5.05 -10.12 8.25
N ALA A 86 4.68 -9.68 9.45
CA ALA A 86 3.76 -10.35 10.33
C ALA A 86 2.35 -10.35 9.72
N PRO A 87 1.56 -11.43 9.89
CA PRO A 87 0.17 -11.50 9.43
C PRO A 87 -0.74 -10.68 10.36
N ILE A 88 -0.48 -9.38 10.46
CA ILE A 88 -1.23 -8.45 11.32
C ILE A 88 -2.23 -7.70 10.45
N MET A 89 -3.45 -7.58 10.98
CA MET A 89 -4.49 -6.76 10.38
C MET A 89 -4.21 -5.28 10.69
N VAL A 90 -4.12 -4.48 9.64
CA VAL A 90 -4.14 -3.02 9.72
C VAL A 90 -5.45 -2.60 9.10
N ASP A 91 -6.30 -1.90 9.84
CA ASP A 91 -7.58 -1.43 9.30
C ASP A 91 -7.34 -0.38 8.21
N TYR A 92 -8.01 -0.54 7.07
CA TYR A 92 -7.85 0.33 5.91
C TYR A 92 -9.17 0.58 5.18
N GLU A 93 -9.18 1.59 4.31
CA GLU A 93 -10.31 1.87 3.43
C GLU A 93 -9.82 2.27 2.02
N TYR A 94 -10.45 1.69 0.99
CA TYR A 94 -10.20 2.08 -0.40
C TYR A 94 -10.95 3.34 -0.78
N ILE A 95 -10.37 4.50 -0.50
CA ILE A 95 -10.86 5.80 -1.01
C ILE A 95 -10.32 6.12 -2.41
N PHE A 96 -9.24 5.45 -2.82
CA PHE A 96 -8.65 5.57 -4.15
C PHE A 96 -9.08 4.42 -5.07
N GLY A 97 -8.94 4.66 -6.37
CA GLY A 97 -9.06 3.63 -7.40
C GLY A 97 -10.46 3.41 -7.96
N THR A 98 -10.52 2.73 -9.10
CA THR A 98 -11.77 2.28 -9.73
C THR A 98 -12.20 0.93 -9.16
N GLU A 99 -13.46 0.53 -9.38
CA GLU A 99 -13.96 -0.78 -8.95
C GLU A 99 -13.15 -1.95 -9.52
N PHE A 100 -12.66 -1.83 -10.76
CA PHE A 100 -11.74 -2.81 -11.32
C PHE A 100 -10.41 -2.86 -10.56
N GLN A 101 -9.83 -1.71 -10.21
CA GLN A 101 -8.59 -1.66 -9.44
C GLN A 101 -8.75 -2.25 -8.04
N LYS A 102 -9.84 -1.90 -7.34
CA LYS A 102 -10.17 -2.45 -6.02
C LYS A 102 -10.31 -3.97 -6.07
N ARG A 103 -11.01 -4.52 -7.06
CA ARG A 103 -11.09 -5.99 -7.27
C ARG A 103 -9.71 -6.63 -7.47
N VAL A 104 -8.83 -6.00 -8.24
CA VAL A 104 -7.45 -6.49 -8.44
C VAL A 104 -6.66 -6.46 -7.13
N TRP A 105 -6.81 -5.40 -6.33
CA TRP A 105 -6.14 -5.27 -5.04
C TRP A 105 -6.65 -6.28 -4.02
N SER A 106 -7.97 -6.49 -3.93
CA SER A 106 -8.56 -7.51 -3.05
C SER A 106 -8.14 -8.94 -3.42
N GLU A 107 -7.95 -9.23 -4.71
CA GLU A 107 -7.40 -10.53 -5.12
C GLU A 107 -5.92 -10.67 -4.72
N LEU A 108 -5.16 -9.58 -4.79
CA LEU A 108 -3.74 -9.56 -4.43
C LEU A 108 -3.51 -9.67 -2.92
N GLU A 109 -4.41 -9.14 -2.09
CA GLU A 109 -4.38 -9.27 -0.62
C GLU A 109 -4.45 -10.72 -0.14
N LYS A 110 -5.05 -11.62 -0.94
CA LYS A 110 -5.11 -13.06 -0.63
C LYS A 110 -3.74 -13.75 -0.70
N VAL A 111 -2.73 -13.11 -1.30
CA VAL A 111 -1.39 -13.68 -1.44
C VAL A 111 -0.63 -13.55 -0.12
N PRO A 112 -0.34 -14.65 0.60
CA PRO A 112 0.25 -14.58 1.92
C PRO A 112 1.72 -14.15 1.85
N SER A 113 2.23 -13.68 2.98
CA SER A 113 3.64 -13.33 3.16
C SER A 113 4.56 -14.49 2.76
N GLY A 114 5.63 -14.17 2.02
CA GLY A 114 6.62 -15.14 1.55
C GLY A 114 6.21 -15.90 0.29
N GLN A 115 4.99 -15.70 -0.21
CA GLN A 115 4.55 -16.22 -1.50
C GLN A 115 4.51 -15.12 -2.55
N THR A 116 4.59 -15.53 -3.82
CA THR A 116 4.52 -14.63 -4.97
C THR A 116 3.50 -15.15 -5.97
N VAL A 117 2.83 -14.25 -6.65
CA VAL A 117 1.82 -14.54 -7.69
C VAL A 117 2.24 -13.89 -8.99
N THR A 118 1.69 -14.34 -10.13
CA THR A 118 1.91 -13.67 -11.41
C THR A 118 0.74 -12.77 -11.80
N TYR A 119 1.01 -11.74 -12.61
CA TYR A 119 -0.06 -10.90 -13.18
C TYR A 119 -1.12 -11.73 -13.93
N THR A 120 -0.67 -12.76 -14.65
CA THR A 120 -1.54 -13.68 -15.38
C THR A 120 -2.40 -14.53 -14.45
N THR A 121 -1.87 -14.95 -13.30
CA THR A 121 -2.63 -15.68 -12.28
C THR A 121 -3.74 -14.79 -11.71
N ILE A 122 -3.43 -13.54 -11.32
CA ILE A 122 -4.44 -12.59 -10.84
C ILE A 122 -5.53 -12.36 -11.91
N ALA A 123 -5.13 -12.17 -13.18
CA ALA A 123 -6.08 -12.01 -14.28
C ALA A 123 -7.01 -13.23 -14.45
N LYS A 124 -6.46 -14.45 -14.33
CA LYS A 124 -7.23 -15.70 -14.37
C LYS A 124 -8.21 -15.80 -13.19
N ASN A 125 -7.77 -15.50 -11.97
CA ASN A 125 -8.61 -15.57 -10.77
C ASN A 125 -9.79 -14.59 -10.83
N LEU A 126 -9.61 -13.45 -11.51
CA LEU A 126 -10.67 -12.48 -11.76
C LEU A 126 -11.59 -12.84 -12.95
N GLY A 127 -11.46 -14.04 -13.51
CA GLY A 127 -12.24 -14.50 -14.67
C GLY A 127 -11.91 -13.76 -15.97
N SER A 128 -10.77 -13.08 -16.05
CA SER A 128 -10.38 -12.23 -17.18
C SER A 128 -8.93 -12.52 -17.62
N PRO A 129 -8.62 -13.73 -18.12
CA PRO A 129 -7.25 -14.16 -18.39
C PRO A 129 -6.49 -13.23 -19.36
N ASN A 130 -7.21 -12.61 -20.31
CA ASN A 130 -6.64 -11.70 -21.30
C ASN A 130 -6.37 -10.28 -20.75
N ALA A 131 -6.79 -9.97 -19.52
CA ALA A 131 -6.64 -8.65 -18.90
C ALA A 131 -5.30 -8.44 -18.18
N THR A 132 -4.28 -9.25 -18.46
CA THR A 132 -2.98 -9.23 -17.76
C THR A 132 -2.33 -7.83 -17.71
N ARG A 133 -2.38 -7.08 -18.82
CA ARG A 133 -1.83 -5.70 -18.87
C ARG A 133 -2.64 -4.72 -18.01
N ALA A 134 -3.98 -4.84 -18.04
CA ALA A 134 -4.86 -4.02 -17.22
C ALA A 134 -4.67 -4.30 -15.72
N VAL A 135 -4.48 -5.58 -15.36
CA VAL A 135 -4.12 -6.00 -13.99
C VAL A 135 -2.78 -5.40 -13.58
N GLY A 136 -1.74 -5.49 -14.41
CA GLY A 136 -0.44 -4.88 -14.13
C GLY A 136 -0.53 -3.38 -13.86
N ASN A 137 -1.29 -2.66 -14.70
CA ASN A 137 -1.56 -1.23 -14.50
C ASN A 137 -2.31 -0.96 -13.19
N ALA A 138 -3.36 -1.74 -12.88
CA ALA A 138 -4.12 -1.60 -11.64
C ALA A 138 -3.25 -1.81 -10.40
N ILE A 139 -2.39 -2.83 -10.39
CA ILE A 139 -1.44 -3.09 -9.30
C ILE A 139 -0.47 -1.91 -9.13
N GLY A 140 -0.01 -1.30 -10.22
CA GLY A 140 0.86 -0.12 -10.19
C GLY A 140 0.21 1.13 -9.60
N GLN A 141 -1.13 1.23 -9.62
CA GLN A 141 -1.88 2.36 -9.07
C GLN A 141 -2.15 2.24 -7.56
N ASN A 142 -1.71 1.15 -6.91
CA ASN A 142 -1.88 0.94 -5.48
C ASN A 142 -1.38 2.15 -4.65
N LYS A 143 -2.22 2.63 -3.73
CA LYS A 143 -1.93 3.69 -2.76
C LYS A 143 -1.77 3.18 -1.32
N LEU A 144 -1.91 1.87 -1.09
CA LEU A 144 -1.82 1.20 0.21
C LEU A 144 -0.69 0.17 0.14
N ALA A 145 0.56 0.64 0.09
CA ALA A 145 1.71 -0.27 0.07
C ALA A 145 1.68 -1.23 1.26
N LEU A 146 2.21 -2.45 1.09
CA LEU A 146 2.29 -3.51 2.10
C LEU A 146 0.94 -4.09 2.56
N ILE A 147 -0.07 -3.26 2.82
CA ILE A 147 -1.45 -3.68 3.09
C ILE A 147 -2.01 -4.38 1.85
N VAL A 148 -1.97 -3.70 0.70
CA VAL A 148 -2.11 -4.36 -0.61
C VAL A 148 -0.71 -4.77 -1.06
N PRO A 149 -0.38 -6.07 -1.08
CA PRO A 149 1.01 -6.53 -1.20
C PRO A 149 1.48 -6.59 -2.66
N CYS A 150 1.50 -5.44 -3.33
CA CYS A 150 1.84 -5.33 -4.76
C CYS A 150 3.28 -5.75 -5.11
N HIS A 151 4.18 -5.80 -4.12
CA HIS A 151 5.53 -6.35 -4.29
C HIS A 151 5.52 -7.87 -4.52
N ARG A 152 4.48 -8.60 -4.08
CA ARG A 152 4.33 -10.06 -4.26
C ARG A 152 3.90 -10.46 -5.68
N CYS A 153 3.40 -9.52 -6.49
CA CYS A 153 3.02 -9.80 -7.87
C CYS A 153 4.20 -9.59 -8.83
N LEU A 154 4.58 -10.64 -9.55
CA LEU A 154 5.75 -10.68 -10.43
C LEU A 154 5.35 -10.98 -11.89
N PRO A 155 6.17 -10.56 -12.87
CA PRO A 155 6.10 -11.08 -14.24
C PRO A 155 6.29 -12.60 -14.28
N ALA A 156 5.62 -13.26 -15.23
CA ALA A 156 5.79 -14.70 -15.47
C ALA A 156 7.23 -15.08 -15.90
N SER A 157 8.01 -14.12 -16.41
CA SER A 157 9.42 -14.32 -16.75
C SER A 157 10.34 -14.46 -15.53
N GLY A 158 9.83 -14.28 -14.31
CA GLY A 158 10.62 -14.36 -13.08
C GLY A 158 11.46 -13.11 -12.77
N SER A 159 11.37 -12.06 -13.60
CA SER A 159 12.01 -10.78 -13.30
C SER A 159 11.31 -10.06 -12.13
N THR A 160 11.89 -8.97 -11.63
CA THR A 160 11.26 -8.17 -10.57
C THR A 160 10.00 -7.44 -11.05
N GLY A 161 9.95 -7.08 -12.33
CA GLY A 161 8.94 -6.18 -12.89
C GLY A 161 8.99 -4.76 -12.29
N GLY A 162 7.95 -3.99 -12.57
CA GLY A 162 7.78 -2.64 -12.03
C GLY A 162 7.39 -2.64 -10.55
N PHE A 163 7.76 -1.55 -9.87
CA PHE A 163 7.32 -1.23 -8.53
C PHE A 163 7.31 0.29 -8.37
N ARG A 164 6.23 0.84 -7.81
CA ARG A 164 6.08 2.29 -7.63
C ARG A 164 7.25 2.92 -6.88
N TRP A 165 7.77 2.21 -5.88
CA TRP A 165 8.87 2.66 -5.02
C TRP A 165 10.23 2.05 -5.42
N GLY A 166 10.34 1.60 -6.66
CA GLY A 166 11.59 1.13 -7.26
C GLY A 166 11.83 -0.38 -7.16
N PRO A 167 12.38 -1.01 -8.21
CA PRO A 167 12.55 -2.47 -8.28
C PRO A 167 13.53 -3.01 -7.22
N VAL A 168 14.50 -2.20 -6.77
CA VAL A 168 15.43 -2.61 -5.71
C VAL A 168 14.69 -2.88 -4.40
N LEU A 169 13.78 -1.99 -3.99
CA LEU A 169 13.00 -2.17 -2.78
C LEU A 169 12.07 -3.39 -2.89
N LYS A 170 11.41 -3.57 -4.05
CA LYS A 170 10.58 -4.75 -4.30
C LYS A 170 11.34 -6.06 -4.09
N ARG A 171 12.55 -6.18 -4.64
CA ARG A 171 13.40 -7.37 -4.42
C ARG A 171 13.74 -7.58 -2.96
N LYS A 172 14.09 -6.51 -2.24
CA LYS A 172 14.43 -6.59 -0.80
C LYS A 172 13.24 -7.05 0.04
N LEU A 173 12.05 -6.51 -0.22
CA LEU A 173 10.81 -6.91 0.47
C LEU A 173 10.47 -8.40 0.22
N VAL A 174 10.45 -8.83 -1.04
CA VAL A 174 10.19 -10.25 -1.38
C VAL A 174 11.23 -11.17 -0.75
N ARG A 175 12.50 -10.76 -0.75
CA ARG A 175 13.58 -11.50 -0.10
C ARG A 175 13.32 -11.60 1.41
N GLN A 176 13.08 -10.49 2.10
CA GLN A 176 12.80 -10.45 3.54
C GLN A 176 11.68 -11.43 3.91
N GLU A 177 10.54 -11.37 3.22
CA GLU A 177 9.40 -12.26 3.49
C GLU A 177 9.75 -13.76 3.34
N ARG A 178 10.56 -14.11 2.33
CA ARG A 178 10.99 -15.51 2.13
C ARG A 178 11.95 -15.99 3.20
N PHE A 179 12.87 -15.13 3.66
CA PHE A 179 13.83 -15.48 4.73
C PHE A 179 13.13 -15.67 6.07
N LEU A 180 12.11 -14.86 6.37
CA LEU A 180 11.36 -14.97 7.62
C LEU A 180 10.52 -16.24 7.72
N LYS A 181 10.14 -16.86 6.59
CA LYS A 181 9.42 -18.15 6.56
C LYS A 181 10.29 -19.36 6.93
N ILE A 182 11.61 -19.24 6.85
CA ILE A 182 12.56 -20.36 7.10
C ILE A 182 12.94 -20.43 8.60
N ARG A 183 12.63 -19.40 9.38
CA ARG A 183 12.84 -19.36 10.84
C ARG A 183 11.58 -19.82 11.57
#